data_AF-A0A7C1BX57-F1
#
_entry.id   AF-A0A7C1BX57-F1
#
_cell.length_a   1.000
_cell.length_b   1.000
_cell.length_c   1.000
_cell.angle_alpha   90.00
_cell.angle_beta   90.00
_cell.angle_gamma   90.00
#
_symmetry.space_group_name_H-M   'P 1'
#
loop_
_entity.id
_entity.type
_entity.pdbx_description
1 polymer ?
#
loop_
_entity_poly.entity_id
_entity_poly.type
_entity_poly.pdbx_seq_one_letter_code
_entity_poly.pdbx_strand_id
1 'polypeptide(L)'
;MKCRICDSEIFFLFSINDMPLTDDFLTLERIGKEFLGDIEIGMCLKCGTVQKINDYDLSDYYKTYFYRTSHSPFVLNFYEKVAEEVSR
;
A
#
# COMPACT_ATOMS: atom_id res chain seq x y z
N MET A 1 17.16 8.66 3.80
CA MET A 1 16.30 7.55 3.34
C MET A 1 16.75 7.13 1.95
N LYS A 2 16.63 5.84 1.60
CA LYS A 2 17.16 5.27 0.35
C LYS A 2 16.04 4.67 -0.50
N CYS A 3 16.19 4.76 -1.82
CA CYS A 3 15.27 4.13 -2.77
C CYS A 3 15.30 2.61 -2.64
N ARG A 4 14.15 1.98 -2.43
CA ARG A 4 14.03 0.50 -2.32
C ARG A 4 14.41 -0.27 -3.60
N ILE A 5 14.56 0.42 -4.73
CA ILE A 5 14.91 -0.21 -6.03
C ILE A 5 16.40 -0.08 -6.37
N CYS A 6 17.05 1.03 -6.03
CA CYS A 6 18.42 1.31 -6.48
C CYS A 6 19.32 1.99 -5.43
N ASP A 7 18.90 2.01 -4.17
CA ASP A 7 19.63 2.52 -2.99
C ASP A 7 20.09 3.99 -3.03
N SER A 8 19.65 4.73 -4.05
CA SER A 8 19.98 6.16 -4.20
C SER A 8 19.12 7.03 -3.29
N GLU A 9 19.53 8.29 -3.11
CA GLU A 9 18.76 9.25 -2.31
C GLU A 9 17.38 9.53 -2.92
N ILE A 10 16.44 9.86 -2.03
CA ILE A 10 15.06 10.18 -2.37
C ILE A 10 14.83 11.68 -2.15
N PHE A 11 14.26 12.34 -3.15
CA PHE A 11 13.73 13.69 -3.05
C PHE A 11 12.32 13.63 -2.44
N PHE A 12 12.09 14.34 -1.34
CA PHE A 12 10.77 14.44 -0.71
C PHE A 12 9.78 15.19 -1.61
N LEU A 13 8.55 14.71 -1.70
CA LEU A 13 7.48 15.37 -2.45
C LEU A 13 6.43 16.00 -1.54
N PHE A 14 5.79 15.21 -0.70
CA PHE A 14 4.73 15.67 0.20
C PHE A 14 4.49 14.68 1.34
N SER A 15 3.80 15.15 2.39
CA SER A 15 3.27 14.32 3.45
C SER A 15 1.77 14.53 3.63
N ILE A 16 1.10 13.48 4.14
CA ILE A 16 -0.25 13.53 4.67
C ILE A 16 -0.17 13.00 6.10
N ASN A 17 -0.57 13.81 7.07
CA ASN A 17 -0.37 13.47 8.49
C ASN A 17 -1.56 12.70 9.06
N ASP A 18 -1.31 11.92 10.12
CA ASP A 18 -2.33 11.25 10.94
C ASP A 18 -3.32 10.40 10.12
N MET A 19 -2.82 9.63 9.16
CA MET A 19 -3.67 8.80 8.30
C MET A 19 -3.96 7.45 8.96
N PRO A 20 -5.23 7.02 9.01
CA PRO A 20 -5.59 5.68 9.43
C PRO A 20 -5.27 4.64 8.33
N LEU A 21 -5.28 3.36 8.70
CA LEU A 21 -5.28 2.27 7.74
C LEU A 21 -6.61 2.24 6.99
N THR A 22 -6.58 2.21 5.66
CA THR A 22 -7.78 2.37 4.82
C THR A 22 -8.75 1.20 4.88
N ASP A 23 -8.29 -0.01 5.21
CA ASP A 23 -9.13 -1.20 5.35
C ASP A 23 -9.15 -1.79 6.78
N ASP A 24 -8.77 -1.01 7.82
CA ASP A 24 -8.97 -1.40 9.23
C ASP A 24 -10.33 -0.92 9.75
N PHE A 25 -11.37 -1.71 9.50
CA PHE A 25 -12.70 -1.42 10.04
C PHE A 25 -12.72 -1.67 11.55
N LEU A 26 -13.15 -0.66 12.31
CA LEU A 26 -13.09 -0.66 13.77
C LEU A 26 -14.38 -1.17 14.40
N THR A 27 -14.26 -1.85 15.54
CA THR A 27 -15.38 -2.06 16.45
C THR A 27 -15.59 -0.83 17.33
N LEU A 28 -16.76 -0.73 17.97
CA LEU A 28 -17.05 0.39 18.89
C LEU A 28 -16.03 0.50 20.03
N GLU A 29 -15.46 -0.60 20.53
CA GLU A 29 -14.45 -0.55 21.62
C GLU A 29 -13.05 -0.13 21.15
N ARG A 30 -12.82 -0.09 19.84
CA ARG A 30 -11.55 0.31 19.21
C ARG A 30 -11.53 1.77 18.74
N ILE A 31 -12.65 2.48 18.81
CA ILE A 31 -12.71 3.92 18.52
C ILE A 31 -11.76 4.67 19.48
N GLY A 32 -10.90 5.53 18.94
CA GLY A 32 -9.84 6.24 19.66
C GLY A 32 -8.56 5.42 19.89
N LYS A 33 -8.50 4.19 19.38
CA LYS A 33 -7.31 3.31 19.40
C LYS A 33 -6.87 2.94 17.98
N GLU A 34 -7.22 3.78 17.02
CA GLU A 34 -6.81 3.63 15.63
C GLU A 34 -5.29 3.71 15.52
N PHE A 35 -4.73 2.92 14.61
CA PHE A 35 -3.41 3.26 14.10
C PHE A 35 -3.54 4.57 13.33
N LEU A 36 -2.71 5.55 13.66
CA LEU A 36 -2.50 6.75 12.88
C LEU A 36 -1.02 6.80 12.51
N GLY A 37 -0.74 6.98 11.23
CA GLY A 37 0.62 7.13 10.75
C GLY A 37 0.65 8.07 9.54
N ASP A 38 1.71 8.86 9.46
CA ASP A 38 1.91 9.75 8.33
C ASP A 38 2.10 8.95 7.04
N ILE A 39 1.76 9.54 5.91
CA ILE A 39 2.12 9.04 4.59
C ILE A 39 3.10 10.05 4.00
N GLU A 40 4.38 9.69 3.99
CA GLU A 40 5.42 10.51 3.36
C GLU A 40 5.77 9.93 1.99
N ILE A 41 5.67 10.74 0.95
CA ILE A 41 5.96 10.33 -0.43
C ILE A 41 7.20 11.05 -0.94
N GLY A 42 8.06 10.30 -1.64
CA GLY A 42 9.24 10.85 -2.30
C GLY A 42 9.55 10.15 -3.62
N MET A 43 10.40 10.78 -4.41
CA MET A 43 10.83 10.30 -5.72
C MET A 43 12.34 10.10 -5.75
N CYS A 44 12.78 8.94 -6.25
CA CYS A 44 14.19 8.74 -6.59
C CYS A 44 14.49 9.41 -7.92
N LEU A 45 15.35 10.43 -7.93
CA LEU A 45 15.72 11.15 -9.16
C LEU A 45 16.62 10.32 -10.09
N LYS A 46 17.20 9.21 -9.61
CA LYS A 46 18.05 8.32 -10.42
C LYS A 46 17.24 7.32 -11.24
N CYS A 47 16.28 6.62 -10.62
CA CYS A 47 15.49 5.56 -11.28
C CYS A 47 14.02 5.94 -11.55
N GLY A 48 13.59 7.13 -11.10
CA GLY A 48 12.23 7.63 -11.30
C GLY A 48 11.17 7.05 -10.35
N THR A 49 11.51 6.10 -9.47
CA THR A 49 10.55 5.46 -8.57
C THR A 49 10.00 6.45 -7.56
N VAL A 50 8.67 6.62 -7.56
CA VAL A 50 7.91 7.27 -6.48
C VAL A 50 7.53 6.22 -5.44
N GLN A 51 7.77 6.50 -4.16
CA GLN A 51 7.50 5.54 -3.09
C GLN A 51 7.12 6.24 -1.80
N LYS A 52 6.34 5.53 -0.96
CA LYS A 52 6.22 5.87 0.46
C LYS A 52 7.60 5.73 1.09
N ILE A 53 8.07 6.72 1.82
CA ILE A 53 9.46 6.75 2.27
C ILE A 53 9.63 6.46 3.78
N ASN A 54 8.55 6.58 4.55
CA ASN A 54 8.41 5.92 5.85
C ASN A 54 7.95 4.45 5.70
N ASP A 55 8.29 3.62 6.69
CA ASP A 55 7.98 2.19 6.72
C ASP A 55 7.34 1.81 8.06
N TYR A 56 6.20 1.14 8.01
CA TYR A 56 5.48 0.68 9.21
C TYR A 56 5.39 -0.84 9.14
N ASP A 57 5.69 -1.52 10.24
CA ASP A 57 5.44 -2.95 10.33
C ASP A 57 3.93 -3.19 10.45
N LEU A 58 3.31 -3.58 9.34
CA LEU A 58 1.89 -3.88 9.24
C LEU A 58 1.63 -5.39 9.12
N SER A 59 2.60 -6.22 9.51
CA SER A 59 2.50 -7.68 9.41
C SER A 59 1.24 -8.22 10.12
N ASP A 60 0.89 -7.66 11.27
CA ASP A 60 -0.32 -8.05 12.01
C ASP A 60 -1.61 -7.63 11.31
N TYR A 61 -1.64 -6.43 10.71
CA TYR A 61 -2.79 -5.94 9.95
C TYR A 61 -3.14 -6.85 8.77
N TYR A 62 -2.13 -7.36 8.06
CA TYR A 62 -2.35 -8.23 6.90
C TYR A 62 -2.82 -9.65 7.27
N LYS A 63 -2.77 -10.07 8.54
CA LYS A 63 -3.28 -11.40 8.96
C LYS A 63 -4.80 -11.52 8.79
N THR A 64 -5.52 -10.41 8.91
CA THR A 64 -6.98 -10.37 8.81
C THR A 64 -7.44 -9.39 7.74
N TYR A 65 -6.76 -9.38 6.59
CA TYR A 65 -7.07 -8.45 5.50
C TYR A 65 -8.45 -8.75 4.87
N PHE A 66 -9.32 -7.75 4.85
CA PHE A 66 -10.73 -7.92 4.48
C PHE A 66 -11.00 -7.87 2.98
N TYR A 67 -10.14 -7.22 2.21
CA TYR A 67 -10.35 -7.04 0.78
C TYR A 67 -10.25 -8.37 0.02
N ARG A 68 -11.26 -8.67 -0.80
CA ARG A 68 -11.35 -9.89 -1.61
C ARG A 68 -11.59 -9.54 -3.08
N THR A 69 -10.59 -9.82 -3.91
CA THR A 69 -10.66 -9.60 -5.37
C THR A 69 -11.71 -10.47 -6.05
N SER A 70 -11.96 -11.67 -5.51
CA SER A 70 -12.90 -12.66 -6.05
C SER A 70 -14.36 -12.22 -6.03
N HIS A 71 -14.72 -11.13 -5.34
CA HIS A 71 -16.08 -10.60 -5.34
C HIS A 71 -16.37 -9.66 -6.52
N SER A 72 -15.37 -9.30 -7.32
CA SER A 72 -15.56 -8.43 -8.48
C SER A 72 -15.56 -9.25 -9.78
N PRO A 73 -16.72 -9.37 -10.48
CA PRO A 73 -16.78 -10.06 -11.77
C PRO A 73 -15.83 -9.46 -12.80
N PHE A 74 -15.63 -8.13 -12.75
CA PHE A 74 -14.68 -7.43 -13.61
C PHE A 74 -13.24 -7.90 -13.39
N VAL A 75 -12.82 -8.00 -12.12
CA VAL A 75 -11.47 -8.44 -11.76
C VAL A 75 -11.26 -9.90 -12.11
N LEU A 76 -12.28 -10.76 -11.90
CA LEU A 76 -12.22 -12.17 -12.29
C LEU A 76 -11.98 -12.34 -13.80
N ASN A 77 -12.76 -11.64 -14.63
CA ASN A 77 -12.59 -11.65 -16.08
C ASN A 77 -11.24 -11.06 -16.50
N PHE A 78 -10.72 -10.06 -15.80
CA PHE A 78 -9.36 -9.56 -16.04
C PHE A 78 -8.31 -10.64 -15.77
N TYR A 79 -8.42 -11.37 -14.66
CA TYR A 79 -7.48 -12.45 -14.33
C TYR A 79 -7.55 -13.63 -15.30
N GLU A 80 -8.74 -13.97 -15.80
CA GLU A 80 -8.90 -14.98 -16.85
C GLU A 80 -8.10 -14.61 -18.10
N LYS A 81 -8.25 -13.37 -18.58
CA LYS A 81 -7.49 -12.86 -19.73
C LYS A 81 -5.99 -12.81 -19.51
N VAL A 82 -5.55 -12.45 -18.30
CA VAL A 82 -4.13 -12.50 -17.94
C VAL A 82 -3.61 -13.93 -17.99
N ALA A 83 -4.35 -14.90 -17.44
CA ALA A 83 -3.97 -16.31 -17.44
C ALA A 83 -3.85 -16.88 -18.86
N GLU A 84 -4.77 -16.52 -19.74
CA GLU A 84 -4.72 -16.88 -21.17
C GLU A 84 -3.47 -16.33 -21.86
N GLU A 85 -3.09 -15.09 -21.57
CA GLU A 85 -1.93 -14.46 -22.22
C GLU A 85 -0.59 -15.02 -21.73
N VAL A 86 -0.45 -15.30 -20.44
CA VAL A 86 0.81 -15.85 -19.87
C VAL A 86 1.01 -17.34 -20.12
N SER A 87 -0.05 -18.05 -20.53
CA SER A 87 0.02 -19.50 -20.84
C SER A 87 0.31 -19.79 -22.32
N ARG A 88 0.43 -18.75 -23.16
CA ARG A 88 0.86 -18.85 -24.56
C ARG A 88 2.37 -18.90 -24.66
#